data_AF-H2KVJ6-F1
#
_entry.id   AF-H2KVJ6-F1
#
_cell.length_a   1.000
_cell.length_b   1.000
_cell.length_c   1.000
_cell.angle_alpha   90.00
_cell.angle_beta   90.00
_cell.angle_gamma   90.00
#
_symmetry.space_group_name_H-M   'P 1'
#
loop_
_entity.id
_entity.type
_entity.pdbx_description
1 polymer ?
#
loop_
_entity_poly.entity_id
_entity_poly.type
_entity_poly.pdbx_seq_one_letter_code
_entity_poly.pdbx_strand_id
1 'polypeptide(L)'
;MPNSPRLSQVFAGKTYNISVVGLPRAGKSCLCNRFALPHPDFYREDHLSVLSSVDFRSAIVNCENWIYWGCVSRQVEDYTVNFRIVEHTEFVNASTLQPFASAKQGASQDYIQRCSALRLSSEHKLRYICKDQLGQEELYEQEYFPSGGVEVSGFVLVYDATPRNSEVSSKAPRNCVQRPTIQEFLTHLLKLKKPVVLALSKLDSCSPQWVEELSVTLQKCNEFRRVPVIETSSHKNVNVEQTFLTLVKLIDKPRGAKFRNLHFPQALQEEENKIALAYGAFRNLLSHASPTYLENWEAFMKRYSQQAGVATYVNLVGTTGAQNVFGRYIAERQLMTRQNNLHRISQVLTHFLPRLDSIRNK
;
A
#
# COMPACT_ATOMS: atom_id res chain seq x y z
N MET A 1 -7.89 -7.93 -22.89
CA MET A 1 -8.08 -9.02 -21.92
C MET A 1 -7.15 -10.16 -22.27
N PRO A 2 -6.26 -10.55 -21.35
CA PRO A 2 -5.90 -11.96 -21.27
C PRO A 2 -5.75 -12.48 -19.82
N ASN A 3 -6.21 -13.73 -19.66
CA ASN A 3 -5.86 -14.72 -18.64
C ASN A 3 -6.43 -14.54 -17.23
N SER A 4 -7.70 -14.89 -17.10
CA SER A 4 -8.26 -15.51 -15.90
C SER A 4 -7.42 -16.74 -15.51
N PRO A 5 -6.87 -16.81 -14.28
CA PRO A 5 -6.32 -18.05 -13.80
C PRO A 5 -7.46 -19.02 -13.51
N ARG A 6 -7.25 -20.26 -13.93
CA ARG A 6 -8.11 -21.42 -13.68
C ARG A 6 -8.49 -21.47 -12.19
N LEU A 7 -9.78 -21.71 -11.94
CA LEU A 7 -10.33 -22.09 -10.63
C LEU A 7 -9.52 -23.27 -10.06
N SER A 8 -8.51 -22.96 -9.26
CA SER A 8 -7.89 -23.92 -8.36
C SER A 8 -8.94 -24.27 -7.30
N GLN A 9 -9.11 -25.56 -7.06
CA GLN A 9 -9.81 -26.07 -5.88
C GLN A 9 -9.30 -25.30 -4.65
N VAL A 10 -10.15 -24.42 -4.12
CA VAL A 10 -9.86 -23.65 -2.91
C VAL A 10 -9.88 -24.62 -1.76
N PHE A 11 -8.71 -25.15 -1.37
CA PHE A 11 -8.52 -25.54 0.02
C PHE A 11 -8.89 -24.31 0.84
N ALA A 12 -10.00 -24.36 1.58
CA ALA A 12 -10.54 -23.21 2.30
C ALA A 12 -9.53 -22.76 3.37
N GLY A 13 -8.63 -21.86 2.99
CA GLY A 13 -7.65 -21.27 3.90
C GLY A 13 -8.38 -20.58 5.04
N LYS A 14 -7.86 -20.77 6.27
CA LYS A 14 -8.38 -20.12 7.47
C LYS A 14 -8.49 -18.60 7.22
N THR A 15 -9.65 -18.03 7.55
CA THR A 15 -9.93 -16.61 7.32
C THR A 15 -9.82 -15.82 8.62
N TYR A 16 -9.03 -14.75 8.61
CA TYR A 16 -8.85 -13.83 9.72
C TYR A 16 -9.55 -12.51 9.40
N ASN A 17 -10.46 -12.08 10.28
CA ASN A 17 -11.18 -10.82 10.13
C ASN A 17 -10.39 -9.74 10.87
N ILE A 18 -9.70 -8.89 10.12
CA ILE A 18 -8.80 -7.87 10.66
C ILE A 18 -9.50 -6.52 10.63
N SER A 19 -9.59 -5.88 11.79
CA SER A 19 -10.08 -4.52 11.93
C SER A 19 -8.90 -3.54 11.99
N VAL A 20 -8.81 -2.66 11.01
CA VAL A 20 -7.81 -1.59 10.94
C VAL A 20 -8.42 -0.32 11.49
N VAL A 21 -7.82 0.18 12.56
CA VAL A 21 -8.32 1.29 13.37
C VAL A 21 -7.20 2.31 13.59
N GLY A 22 -7.54 3.53 13.92
CA GLY A 22 -6.55 4.60 14.13
C GLY A 22 -7.25 5.95 14.08
N LEU A 23 -6.62 7.00 14.58
CA LEU A 23 -7.19 8.34 14.46
C LEU A 23 -7.47 8.71 12.99
N PRO A 24 -8.41 9.62 12.71
CA PRO A 24 -8.61 10.16 11.37
C PRO A 24 -7.28 10.66 10.79
N ARG A 25 -7.06 10.40 9.49
CA ARG A 25 -5.83 10.77 8.76
C ARG A 25 -4.56 10.03 9.18
N ALA A 26 -4.64 9.00 10.02
CA ALA A 26 -3.50 8.17 10.40
C ALA A 26 -2.89 7.32 9.27
N GLY A 27 -3.44 7.35 8.05
CA GLY A 27 -2.94 6.54 6.92
C GLY A 27 -3.51 5.12 6.85
N LYS A 28 -4.63 4.86 7.54
CA LYS A 28 -5.32 3.56 7.53
C LYS A 28 -5.70 3.10 6.12
N SER A 29 -6.33 3.97 5.33
CA SER A 29 -6.78 3.63 3.98
C SER A 29 -5.63 3.28 3.05
N CYS A 30 -4.53 4.05 3.09
CA CYS A 30 -3.33 3.74 2.31
C CYS A 30 -2.71 2.40 2.74
N LEU A 31 -2.69 2.10 4.05
CA LEU A 31 -2.20 0.82 4.58
C LEU A 31 -3.06 -0.35 4.10
N CYS A 32 -4.39 -0.21 4.17
CA CYS A 32 -5.33 -1.23 3.71
C CYS A 32 -5.28 -1.42 2.20
N ASN A 33 -5.25 -0.34 1.43
CA ASN A 33 -5.12 -0.37 -0.03
C ASN A 33 -3.82 -1.06 -0.45
N ARG A 34 -2.68 -0.66 0.11
CA ARG A 34 -1.39 -1.27 -0.20
C ARG A 34 -1.35 -2.75 0.17
N PHE A 35 -1.97 -3.14 1.28
CA PHE A 35 -2.01 -4.55 1.67
C PHE A 35 -2.97 -5.35 0.78
N ALA A 36 -4.17 -4.84 0.48
CA ALA A 36 -5.17 -5.56 -0.30
C ALA A 36 -4.81 -5.65 -1.79
N LEU A 37 -4.28 -4.55 -2.35
CA LEU A 37 -3.90 -4.37 -3.75
C LEU A 37 -2.42 -3.97 -3.80
N PRO A 38 -1.48 -4.93 -3.66
CA PRO A 38 -0.06 -4.62 -3.50
C PRO A 38 0.60 -4.05 -4.76
N HIS A 39 0.08 -4.38 -5.95
CA HIS A 39 0.63 -3.90 -7.21
C HIS A 39 0.59 -2.36 -7.28
N PRO A 40 1.70 -1.68 -7.61
CA PRO A 40 1.79 -0.22 -7.58
C PRO A 40 0.72 0.52 -8.39
N ASP A 41 0.30 -0.03 -9.53
CA ASP A 41 -0.73 0.58 -10.38
C ASP A 41 -2.11 0.71 -9.70
N PHE A 42 -2.37 -0.09 -8.66
CA PHE A 42 -3.63 -0.04 -7.90
C PHE A 42 -3.51 0.72 -6.58
N TYR A 43 -2.32 1.23 -6.26
CA TYR A 43 -2.13 2.05 -5.08
C TYR A 43 -2.66 3.46 -5.31
N ARG A 44 -3.48 3.96 -4.37
CA ARG A 44 -4.03 5.32 -4.38
C ARG A 44 -3.68 6.01 -3.07
N GLU A 45 -3.49 7.32 -3.13
CA GLU A 45 -3.18 8.13 -1.95
C GLU A 45 -4.41 8.88 -1.43
N ASP A 46 -5.32 9.26 -2.34
CA ASP A 46 -6.59 9.91 -1.99
C ASP A 46 -7.69 8.85 -1.80
N HIS A 47 -8.28 8.85 -0.61
CA HIS A 47 -9.32 7.91 -0.20
C HIS A 47 -10.49 8.64 0.45
N LEU A 48 -11.60 7.92 0.63
CA LEU A 48 -12.85 8.47 1.15
C LEU A 48 -12.65 9.09 2.54
N SER A 49 -13.10 10.34 2.69
CA SER A 49 -13.06 11.08 3.94
C SER A 49 -14.21 12.07 4.04
N VAL A 50 -14.52 12.75 2.93
CA VAL A 50 -15.68 13.62 2.76
C VAL A 50 -16.60 13.02 1.70
N LEU A 51 -17.88 12.88 2.02
CA LEU A 51 -18.88 12.22 1.17
C LEU A 51 -20.16 13.05 1.06
N SER A 52 -20.86 12.92 -0.05
CA SER A 52 -22.25 13.38 -0.15
C SER A 52 -23.19 12.43 0.62
N SER A 53 -24.41 12.88 0.91
CA SER A 53 -25.44 12.02 1.51
C SER A 53 -25.81 10.82 0.63
N VAL A 54 -25.62 10.94 -0.69
CA VAL A 54 -25.87 9.86 -1.65
C VAL A 54 -24.75 8.83 -1.57
N ASP A 55 -23.49 9.27 -1.60
CA ASP A 55 -22.32 8.37 -1.52
C ASP A 55 -22.28 7.61 -0.19
N PHE A 56 -22.68 8.26 0.91
CA PHE A 56 -22.76 7.62 2.22
C PHE A 56 -23.77 6.45 2.24
N ARG A 57 -24.80 6.50 1.39
CA ARG A 57 -25.82 5.45 1.23
C ARG A 57 -25.49 4.42 0.14
N SER A 58 -24.37 4.58 -0.58
CA SER A 58 -23.89 3.60 -1.57
C SER A 58 -23.71 2.23 -0.94
N ALA A 59 -23.70 1.16 -1.75
CA ALA A 59 -23.41 -0.19 -1.26
C ALA A 59 -22.01 -0.30 -0.63
N ILE A 60 -21.07 0.57 -1.02
CA ILE A 60 -19.69 0.59 -0.50
C ILE A 60 -19.67 1.07 0.95
N VAL A 61 -20.23 2.25 1.21
CA VAL A 61 -20.21 2.87 2.54
C VAL A 61 -21.34 2.30 3.41
N ASN A 62 -22.49 2.04 2.80
CA ASN A 62 -23.66 1.36 3.36
C ASN A 62 -24.16 1.96 4.67
N CYS A 63 -24.21 3.29 4.76
CA CYS A 63 -24.58 4.05 5.95
C CYS A 63 -23.72 3.75 7.20
N GLU A 64 -22.48 3.30 7.01
CA GLU A 64 -21.58 2.89 8.07
C GLU A 64 -20.28 3.69 8.09
N ASN A 65 -19.70 3.81 9.27
CA ASN A 65 -18.42 4.48 9.49
C ASN A 65 -17.23 3.49 9.44
N TRP A 66 -17.34 2.49 8.57
CA TRP A 66 -16.27 1.56 8.24
C TRP A 66 -16.42 1.08 6.79
N ILE A 67 -15.31 0.71 6.18
CA ILE A 67 -15.26 0.23 4.79
C ILE A 67 -14.65 -1.17 4.73
N TYR A 68 -15.15 -1.94 3.78
CA TYR A 68 -14.68 -3.30 3.52
C TYR A 68 -13.65 -3.26 2.38
N TRP A 69 -12.41 -3.66 2.65
CA TRP A 69 -11.31 -3.63 1.67
C TRP A 69 -11.17 -4.91 0.84
N GLY A 70 -11.96 -5.94 1.18
CA GLY A 70 -11.94 -7.24 0.51
C GLY A 70 -11.33 -8.36 1.34
N CYS A 71 -11.32 -9.55 0.73
CA CYS A 71 -10.74 -10.76 1.26
C CYS A 71 -9.54 -11.18 0.40
N VAL A 72 -8.34 -11.09 0.94
CA VAL A 72 -7.10 -11.35 0.19
C VAL A 72 -6.34 -12.53 0.76
N SER A 73 -5.86 -13.42 -0.12
CA SER A 73 -5.05 -14.56 0.29
C SER A 73 -3.58 -14.19 0.41
N ARG A 74 -2.90 -14.60 1.48
CA ARG A 74 -1.44 -14.47 1.64
C ARG A 74 -0.85 -15.77 2.17
N GLN A 75 0.39 -16.01 1.81
CA GLN A 75 1.16 -17.11 2.37
C GLN A 75 1.75 -16.68 3.72
N VAL A 76 1.49 -17.46 4.76
CA VAL A 76 2.04 -17.31 6.09
C VAL A 76 2.86 -18.57 6.38
N GLU A 77 4.19 -18.45 6.37
CA GLU A 77 5.08 -19.61 6.53
C GLU A 77 4.73 -20.68 5.48
N ASP A 78 4.24 -21.85 5.90
CA ASP A 78 3.97 -22.99 5.02
C ASP A 78 2.50 -23.14 4.59
N TYR A 79 1.62 -22.18 4.94
CA TYR A 79 0.19 -22.27 4.65
C TYR A 79 -0.39 -20.97 4.10
N THR A 80 -1.47 -21.09 3.32
CA THR A 80 -2.22 -19.93 2.78
C THR A 80 -3.39 -19.60 3.69
N VAL A 81 -3.52 -18.33 4.04
CA VAL A 81 -4.65 -17.81 4.82
C VAL A 81 -5.34 -16.68 4.06
N ASN A 82 -6.58 -16.42 4.45
CA ASN A 82 -7.37 -15.33 3.91
C ASN A 82 -7.47 -14.19 4.94
N PHE A 83 -7.22 -12.96 4.50
CA PHE A 83 -7.35 -11.75 5.29
C PHE A 83 -8.60 -11.01 4.84
N ARG A 84 -9.62 -10.95 5.68
CA ARG A 84 -10.77 -10.08 5.48
C ARG A 84 -10.50 -8.75 6.17
N ILE A 85 -10.32 -7.69 5.40
CA ILE A 85 -9.84 -6.40 5.91
C ILE A 85 -11.00 -5.42 6.00
N VAL A 86 -11.19 -4.86 7.20
CA VAL A 86 -12.14 -3.78 7.45
C VAL A 86 -11.38 -2.60 8.01
N GLU A 87 -11.66 -1.40 7.52
CA GLU A 87 -11.16 -0.15 8.10
C GLU A 87 -12.27 0.58 8.82
N HIS A 88 -12.09 0.90 10.11
CA HIS A 88 -12.95 1.85 10.80
C HIS A 88 -12.46 3.27 10.59
N THR A 89 -13.37 4.14 10.17
CA THR A 89 -13.07 5.54 9.86
C THR A 89 -14.20 6.45 10.33
N GLU A 90 -14.15 7.70 9.91
CA GLU A 90 -15.23 8.65 10.10
C GLU A 90 -15.40 9.45 8.81
N PHE A 91 -16.62 9.42 8.27
CA PHE A 91 -16.94 10.18 7.08
C PHE A 91 -17.58 11.51 7.47
N VAL A 92 -17.13 12.58 6.83
CA VAL A 92 -17.67 13.92 7.00
C VAL A 92 -18.65 14.20 5.85
N ASN A 93 -19.80 14.77 6.16
CA ASN A 93 -20.77 15.20 5.17
C ASN A 93 -20.28 16.46 4.44
N ALA A 94 -20.23 16.41 3.11
CA ALA A 94 -19.76 17.51 2.28
C ALA A 94 -20.56 18.81 2.44
N SER A 95 -21.86 18.72 2.73
CA SER A 95 -22.76 19.87 2.85
C SER A 95 -22.77 20.49 4.23
N THR A 96 -22.70 19.67 5.29
CA THR A 96 -22.78 20.16 6.68
C THR A 96 -21.41 20.29 7.35
N LEU A 97 -20.38 19.67 6.78
CA LEU A 97 -19.05 19.51 7.37
C LEU A 97 -19.07 18.86 8.76
N GLN A 98 -20.13 18.12 9.06
CA GLN A 98 -20.26 17.32 10.29
C GLN A 98 -20.08 15.83 9.99
N PRO A 99 -19.58 15.03 10.93
CA PRO A 99 -19.54 13.58 10.80
C PRO A 99 -20.93 12.98 10.52
N PHE A 100 -20.99 11.97 9.66
CA PHE A 100 -22.21 11.19 9.48
C PHE A 100 -22.50 10.38 10.75
N ALA A 101 -23.72 10.53 11.29
CA ALA A 101 -24.21 9.64 12.34
C ALA A 101 -24.34 8.22 11.78
N SER A 102 -23.84 7.23 12.53
CA SER A 102 -24.02 5.82 12.16
C SER A 102 -25.50 5.44 12.28
N ALA A 103 -26.10 4.90 11.22
CA ALA A 103 -27.52 4.54 11.21
C ALA A 103 -27.89 3.48 12.27
N LYS A 104 -26.93 2.63 12.66
CA LYS A 104 -27.15 1.49 13.58
C LYS A 104 -26.79 1.78 15.05
N GLN A 105 -26.06 2.87 15.36
CA GLN A 105 -25.40 3.04 16.66
C GLN A 105 -25.73 4.33 17.42
N GLY A 106 -26.73 5.10 16.95
CA GLY A 106 -27.16 6.34 17.60
C GLY A 106 -26.11 7.47 17.51
N ALA A 107 -26.54 8.69 17.80
CA ALA A 107 -25.76 9.91 17.55
C ALA A 107 -24.58 10.15 18.53
N SER A 108 -24.43 9.32 19.58
CA SER A 108 -23.60 9.65 20.76
C SER A 108 -22.57 8.57 21.14
N GLN A 109 -22.13 7.73 20.20
CA GLN A 109 -21.05 6.78 20.49
C GLN A 109 -19.68 7.39 20.23
N ASP A 110 -18.80 7.30 21.23
CA ASP A 110 -17.41 7.74 21.14
C ASP A 110 -16.65 7.01 20.02
N TYR A 111 -15.80 7.73 19.29
CA TYR A 111 -15.09 7.23 18.11
C TYR A 111 -14.31 5.95 18.42
N ILE A 112 -13.66 5.92 19.58
CA ILE A 112 -12.87 4.77 20.03
C ILE A 112 -13.75 3.54 20.24
N GLN A 113 -14.89 3.71 20.89
CA GLN A 113 -15.84 2.63 21.15
C GLN A 113 -16.37 2.04 19.85
N ARG A 114 -16.70 2.90 18.87
CA ARG A 114 -17.16 2.47 17.54
C ARG A 114 -16.09 1.65 16.80
N CYS A 115 -14.83 2.08 16.86
CA CYS A 115 -13.71 1.36 16.25
C CYS A 115 -13.40 0.02 16.93
N SER A 116 -13.85 -0.15 18.17
CA SER A 116 -13.58 -1.31 19.02
C SER A 116 -14.63 -2.42 18.89
N ALA A 117 -15.51 -2.33 17.90
CA ALA A 117 -16.57 -3.32 17.66
C ALA A 117 -15.99 -4.72 17.38
N LEU A 118 -16.45 -5.72 18.13
CA LEU A 118 -16.00 -7.11 18.00
C LEU A 118 -16.80 -7.94 16.99
N ARG A 119 -18.00 -7.48 16.63
CA ARG A 119 -18.86 -8.11 15.63
C ARG A 119 -19.32 -7.06 14.64
N LEU A 120 -19.13 -7.35 13.36
CA LEU A 120 -19.49 -6.47 12.24
C LEU A 120 -20.55 -7.16 11.40
N SER A 121 -21.64 -6.46 11.07
CA SER A 121 -22.69 -6.99 10.21
C SER A 121 -23.23 -5.89 9.32
N SER A 122 -23.17 -6.12 8.00
CA SER A 122 -23.63 -5.18 6.99
C SER A 122 -24.08 -5.94 5.75
N GLU A 123 -25.39 -6.03 5.57
CA GLU A 123 -25.98 -6.70 4.41
C GLU A 123 -25.73 -5.87 3.16
N HIS A 124 -25.40 -6.54 2.06
CA HIS A 124 -25.11 -5.92 0.77
C HIS A 124 -23.94 -4.92 0.76
N LYS A 125 -23.07 -4.96 1.78
CA LYS A 125 -21.88 -4.10 1.78
C LYS A 125 -20.88 -4.56 0.73
N LEU A 126 -20.58 -3.69 -0.21
CA LEU A 126 -19.66 -3.93 -1.30
C LEU A 126 -18.23 -3.57 -0.91
N ARG A 127 -17.27 -4.31 -1.44
CA ARG A 127 -15.84 -3.99 -1.32
C ARG A 127 -15.51 -2.62 -1.93
N TYR A 128 -14.74 -1.85 -1.18
CA TYR A 128 -14.12 -0.61 -1.61
C TYR A 128 -12.79 -0.91 -2.34
N ILE A 129 -12.61 -0.29 -3.50
CA ILE A 129 -11.38 -0.35 -4.31
C ILE A 129 -10.70 1.02 -4.35
N CYS A 130 -11.44 2.05 -4.78
CA CYS A 130 -10.96 3.42 -4.86
C CYS A 130 -12.13 4.41 -4.87
N LYS A 131 -11.84 5.71 -4.72
CA LYS A 131 -12.85 6.78 -4.68
C LYS A 131 -13.67 6.87 -5.97
N ASP A 132 -13.04 6.59 -7.12
CA ASP A 132 -13.65 6.62 -8.45
C ASP A 132 -14.72 5.54 -8.65
N GLN A 133 -14.83 4.58 -7.71
CA GLN A 133 -15.83 3.52 -7.72
C GLN A 133 -17.24 4.01 -7.36
N LEU A 134 -17.35 5.10 -6.58
CA LEU A 134 -18.64 5.60 -6.11
C LEU A 134 -19.48 6.12 -7.29
N GLY A 135 -20.69 5.59 -7.43
CA GLY A 135 -21.63 5.93 -8.50
C GLY A 135 -21.35 5.24 -9.84
N GLN A 136 -20.38 4.34 -9.90
CA GLN A 136 -20.09 3.47 -11.05
C GLN A 136 -19.71 2.06 -10.56
N GLU A 137 -20.36 1.60 -9.49
CA GLU A 137 -19.97 0.39 -8.78
C GLU A 137 -19.93 -0.83 -9.72
N GLU A 138 -20.82 -0.91 -10.69
CA GLU A 138 -20.95 -1.99 -11.68
C GLU A 138 -19.75 -2.16 -12.61
N LEU A 139 -18.91 -1.15 -12.77
CA LEU A 139 -17.69 -1.22 -13.58
C LEU A 139 -16.53 -1.95 -12.87
N TYR A 140 -16.71 -2.22 -11.58
CA TYR A 140 -15.70 -2.83 -10.72
C TYR A 140 -16.09 -4.23 -10.26
N GLU A 141 -15.12 -4.97 -9.71
CA GLU A 141 -15.33 -6.31 -9.17
C GLU A 141 -16.36 -6.30 -8.02
N GLN A 142 -17.38 -7.16 -8.13
CA GLN A 142 -18.44 -7.27 -7.14
C GLN A 142 -18.10 -8.30 -6.06
N GLU A 143 -17.40 -7.86 -5.02
CA GLU A 143 -17.11 -8.68 -3.84
C GLU A 143 -17.89 -8.16 -2.62
N TYR A 144 -18.85 -8.94 -2.13
CA TYR A 144 -19.68 -8.54 -1.00
C TYR A 144 -19.13 -9.04 0.34
N PHE A 145 -19.33 -8.23 1.36
CA PHE A 145 -19.09 -8.61 2.75
C PHE A 145 -20.01 -9.78 3.15
N PRO A 146 -19.55 -10.76 3.95
CA PRO A 146 -20.37 -11.91 4.31
C PRO A 146 -21.67 -11.57 5.03
N SER A 147 -22.76 -12.20 4.62
CA SER A 147 -24.05 -12.17 5.32
C SER A 147 -23.97 -12.92 6.67
N GLY A 148 -24.68 -12.45 7.69
CA GLY A 148 -24.74 -13.08 9.03
C GLY A 148 -23.78 -12.49 10.08
N GLY A 149 -22.93 -11.55 9.64
CA GLY A 149 -21.97 -10.85 10.47
C GLY A 149 -20.73 -11.68 10.79
N VAL A 150 -19.61 -11.00 11.00
CA VAL A 150 -18.29 -11.59 11.23
C VAL A 150 -17.73 -11.11 12.57
N GLU A 151 -17.00 -11.99 13.25
CA GLU A 151 -16.26 -11.63 14.46
C GLU A 151 -14.84 -11.17 14.14
N VAL A 152 -14.42 -10.07 14.75
CA VAL A 152 -13.06 -9.54 14.62
C VAL A 152 -12.07 -10.49 15.31
N SER A 153 -11.05 -10.90 14.55
CA SER A 153 -9.98 -11.78 15.00
C SER A 153 -8.86 -11.00 15.71
N GLY A 154 -8.59 -9.76 15.27
CA GLY A 154 -7.56 -8.90 15.85
C GLY A 154 -7.59 -7.50 15.23
N PHE A 155 -6.79 -6.60 15.80
CA PHE A 155 -6.74 -5.19 15.42
C PHE A 155 -5.36 -4.77 14.91
N VAL A 156 -5.34 -3.97 13.85
CA VAL A 156 -4.18 -3.15 13.48
C VAL A 156 -4.49 -1.71 13.89
N LEU A 157 -3.78 -1.22 14.89
CA LEU A 157 -3.85 0.17 15.33
C LEU A 157 -2.83 0.98 14.52
N VAL A 158 -3.30 1.93 13.72
CA VAL A 158 -2.45 2.79 12.88
C VAL A 158 -2.26 4.13 13.56
N TYR A 159 -0.99 4.54 13.69
CA TYR A 159 -0.58 5.81 14.27
C TYR A 159 0.27 6.60 13.27
N ASP A 160 -0.08 7.86 13.04
CA ASP A 160 0.70 8.76 12.20
C ASP A 160 1.99 9.15 12.92
N ALA A 161 3.12 8.67 12.43
CA ALA A 161 4.41 8.96 13.04
C ALA A 161 4.88 10.39 12.76
N THR A 162 4.23 11.16 11.89
CA THR A 162 4.72 12.51 11.54
C THR A 162 4.65 13.46 12.74
N PRO A 163 5.64 14.39 12.89
CA PRO A 163 5.71 15.30 14.04
C PRO A 163 4.43 16.12 14.26
N ARG A 164 3.68 16.40 13.18
CA ARG A 164 2.44 17.18 13.17
C ARG A 164 1.28 16.52 13.95
N ASN A 165 1.30 15.20 14.07
CA ASN A 165 0.30 14.42 14.80
C ASN A 165 0.83 13.88 16.14
N SER A 166 2.08 14.22 16.49
CA SER A 166 2.65 13.83 17.78
C SER A 166 2.13 14.73 18.90
N GLU A 167 1.70 14.11 20.00
CA GLU A 167 1.37 14.79 21.26
C GLU A 167 2.58 15.55 21.85
N VAL A 168 3.79 15.30 21.30
CA VAL A 168 5.07 15.95 21.64
C VAL A 168 5.13 17.40 21.11
N SER A 169 4.33 17.76 20.11
CA SER A 169 4.17 19.16 19.69
C SER A 169 3.16 19.87 20.58
N SER A 170 3.62 20.34 21.74
CA SER A 170 2.86 21.21 22.62
C SER A 170 2.53 22.55 21.93
N LYS A 171 1.33 22.63 21.34
CA LYS A 171 0.43 23.81 21.24
C LYS A 171 -0.67 23.53 20.21
N ALA A 172 -1.67 22.74 20.60
CA ALA A 172 -2.95 22.79 19.91
C ALA A 172 -3.71 24.07 20.38
N PRO A 173 -4.28 24.89 19.47
CA PRO A 173 -5.08 26.06 19.85
C PRO A 173 -6.32 25.63 20.65
N ARG A 174 -6.71 26.46 21.64
CA ARG A 174 -7.70 26.19 22.70
C ARG A 174 -9.14 25.81 22.26
N ASN A 175 -9.43 25.73 20.97
CA ASN A 175 -10.78 25.50 20.42
C ASN A 175 -10.92 24.24 19.55
N CYS A 176 -10.03 23.25 19.66
CA CYS A 176 -10.22 21.97 18.98
C CYS A 176 -10.85 20.94 19.93
N VAL A 177 -11.86 20.22 19.43
CA VAL A 177 -12.46 19.04 20.06
C VAL A 177 -11.31 18.16 20.59
N GLN A 178 -11.35 17.82 21.89
CA GLN A 178 -10.34 16.98 22.52
C GLN A 178 -10.23 15.68 21.72
N ARG A 179 -9.15 15.54 20.95
CA ARG A 179 -8.90 14.30 20.21
C ARG A 179 -8.38 13.29 21.22
N PRO A 180 -8.93 12.06 21.23
CA PRO A 180 -8.44 11.05 22.15
C PRO A 180 -6.99 10.71 21.81
N THR A 181 -6.21 10.45 22.85
CA THR A 181 -4.78 10.11 22.69
C THR A 181 -4.64 8.71 22.12
N ILE A 182 -3.51 8.46 21.46
CA ILE A 182 -3.21 7.10 20.96
C ILE A 182 -3.12 6.09 22.13
N GLN A 183 -2.71 6.55 23.31
CA GLN A 183 -2.65 5.73 24.53
C GLN A 183 -4.03 5.33 25.01
N GLU A 184 -4.99 6.25 25.04
CA GLU A 184 -6.39 5.95 25.38
C GLU A 184 -6.95 4.88 24.43
N PHE A 185 -6.65 5.04 23.15
CA PHE A 185 -7.15 4.13 22.13
C PHE A 185 -6.58 2.72 22.25
N LEU A 186 -5.25 2.62 22.44
CA LEU A 186 -4.60 1.34 22.70
C LEU A 186 -5.11 0.69 23.99
N THR A 187 -5.29 1.48 25.05
CA THR A 187 -5.82 0.98 26.34
C THR A 187 -7.22 0.38 26.16
N HIS A 188 -8.07 1.02 25.35
CA HIS A 188 -9.38 0.49 25.04
C HIS A 188 -9.30 -0.85 24.29
N LEU A 189 -8.48 -0.93 23.23
CA LEU A 189 -8.31 -2.17 22.45
C LEU A 189 -7.75 -3.32 23.30
N LEU A 190 -6.80 -3.06 24.18
CA LEU A 190 -6.21 -4.07 25.07
C LEU A 190 -7.25 -4.69 26.03
N LYS A 191 -8.28 -3.93 26.45
CA LYS A 191 -9.38 -4.45 27.29
C LYS A 191 -10.23 -5.49 26.58
N LEU A 192 -10.26 -5.49 25.24
CA LEU A 192 -11.05 -6.42 24.42
C LEU A 192 -10.48 -7.84 24.38
N LYS A 193 -9.24 -8.04 24.88
CA LYS A 193 -8.53 -9.34 24.86
C LYS A 193 -8.37 -9.95 23.45
N LYS A 194 -8.36 -9.10 22.42
CA LYS A 194 -8.01 -9.47 21.05
C LYS A 194 -6.56 -9.04 20.76
N PRO A 195 -5.79 -9.77 19.95
CA PRO A 195 -4.45 -9.35 19.55
C PRO A 195 -4.45 -7.99 18.85
N VAL A 196 -3.45 -7.16 19.15
CA VAL A 196 -3.27 -5.83 18.59
C VAL A 196 -1.84 -5.68 18.09
N VAL A 197 -1.67 -5.12 16.88
CA VAL A 197 -0.39 -4.66 16.34
C VAL A 197 -0.46 -3.16 16.16
N LEU A 198 0.57 -2.43 16.58
CA LEU A 198 0.71 -1.00 16.33
C LEU A 198 1.53 -0.77 15.06
N ALA A 199 0.92 -0.16 14.04
CA ALA A 199 1.58 0.28 12.82
C ALA A 199 1.87 1.78 12.90
N LEU A 200 3.15 2.15 13.03
CA LEU A 200 3.60 3.53 12.85
C LEU A 200 3.62 3.81 11.35
N SER A 201 2.86 4.78 10.87
CA SER A 201 2.68 5.08 9.45
C SER A 201 3.40 6.35 9.04
N LYS A 202 3.62 6.51 7.73
CA LYS A 202 4.20 7.70 7.08
C LYS A 202 5.64 8.00 7.54
N LEU A 203 6.42 6.97 7.86
CA LEU A 203 7.82 7.14 8.25
C LEU A 203 8.69 7.67 7.11
N ASP A 204 8.28 7.50 5.86
CA ASP A 204 8.93 8.10 4.68
C ASP A 204 8.96 9.65 4.73
N SER A 205 8.07 10.26 5.51
CA SER A 205 8.01 11.71 5.73
C SER A 205 8.73 12.17 7.00
N CYS A 206 9.36 11.24 7.74
CA CYS A 206 10.00 11.50 9.03
C CYS A 206 11.53 11.50 8.90
N SER A 207 12.21 12.28 9.74
CA SER A 207 13.67 12.18 9.86
C SER A 207 14.06 10.93 10.66
N PRO A 208 15.22 10.30 10.39
CA PRO A 208 15.68 9.14 11.18
C PRO A 208 15.80 9.43 12.68
N GLN A 209 16.27 10.64 13.03
CA GLN A 209 16.38 11.10 14.42
C GLN A 209 15.01 11.11 15.12
N TRP A 210 13.98 11.62 14.44
CA TRP A 210 12.63 11.66 14.99
C TRP A 210 12.03 10.26 15.20
N VAL A 211 12.28 9.32 14.29
CA VAL A 211 11.81 7.94 14.42
C VAL A 211 12.43 7.26 15.65
N GLU A 212 13.71 7.52 15.91
CA GLU A 212 14.40 7.00 17.09
C GLU A 212 13.85 7.61 18.39
N GLU A 213 13.66 8.93 18.43
CA GLU A 213 13.03 9.63 19.57
C GLU A 213 11.61 9.14 19.86
N LEU A 214 10.80 8.96 18.81
CA LEU A 214 9.45 8.43 18.92
C LEU A 214 9.48 7.00 19.48
N SER A 215 10.38 6.15 18.98
CA SER A 215 10.53 4.77 19.44
C SER A 215 10.90 4.70 20.92
N VAL A 216 11.85 5.52 21.38
CA VAL A 216 12.23 5.64 22.79
C VAL A 216 11.05 6.13 23.63
N THR A 217 10.26 7.08 23.11
CA THR A 217 9.10 7.64 23.81
C THR A 217 7.99 6.61 23.96
N LEU A 218 7.64 5.88 22.89
CA LEU A 218 6.65 4.80 22.94
C LEU A 218 7.09 3.69 23.90
N GLN A 219 8.39 3.36 23.93
CA GLN A 219 8.94 2.39 24.87
C GLN A 219 8.86 2.84 26.34
N LYS A 220 8.69 4.13 26.66
CA LYS A 220 8.49 4.57 28.05
C LYS A 220 7.07 4.27 28.56
N CYS A 221 6.10 4.16 27.66
CA CYS A 221 4.71 3.88 27.99
C CYS A 221 4.45 2.35 28.09
N ASN A 222 3.83 1.92 29.19
CA ASN A 222 3.67 0.49 29.51
C ASN A 222 2.72 -0.25 28.56
N GLU A 223 1.74 0.45 28.01
CA GLU A 223 0.72 -0.09 27.11
C GLU A 223 1.35 -0.51 25.78
N PHE A 224 2.25 0.31 25.26
CA PHE A 224 2.94 0.09 23.98
C PHE A 224 3.91 -1.10 24.05
N ARG A 225 4.49 -1.39 25.22
CA ARG A 225 5.32 -2.60 25.42
C ARG A 225 4.53 -3.91 25.31
N ARG A 226 3.20 -3.86 25.39
CA ARG A 226 2.33 -5.05 25.32
C ARG A 226 1.97 -5.46 23.90
N VAL A 227 2.29 -4.63 22.90
CA VAL A 227 1.94 -4.86 21.50
C VAL A 227 3.18 -4.77 20.62
N PRO A 228 3.29 -5.59 19.55
CA PRO A 228 4.32 -5.38 18.56
C PRO A 228 4.13 -4.04 17.86
N VAL A 229 5.23 -3.28 17.78
CA VAL A 229 5.29 -2.01 17.04
C VAL A 229 5.98 -2.30 15.71
N ILE A 230 5.38 -1.87 14.61
CA ILE A 230 5.90 -2.03 13.26
C ILE A 230 5.95 -0.67 12.59
N GLU A 231 7.13 -0.35 12.10
CA GLU A 231 7.45 0.87 11.39
C GLU A 231 7.12 0.72 9.90
N THR A 232 6.19 1.50 9.37
CA THR A 232 5.61 1.29 8.02
C THR A 232 5.61 2.54 7.13
N SER A 233 5.63 2.32 5.82
CA SER A 233 5.26 3.31 4.81
C SER A 233 4.44 2.66 3.71
N SER A 234 3.19 3.11 3.54
CA SER A 234 2.33 2.65 2.45
C SER A 234 2.79 3.15 1.08
N HIS A 235 3.35 4.37 1.02
CA HIS A 235 3.86 4.96 -0.21
C HIS A 235 5.10 4.22 -0.74
N LYS A 236 5.99 3.81 0.17
CA LYS A 236 7.21 3.05 -0.17
C LYS A 236 7.04 1.53 -0.08
N ASN A 237 5.83 1.04 0.24
CA ASN A 237 5.53 -0.37 0.46
C ASN A 237 6.43 -1.05 1.52
N VAL A 238 6.83 -0.32 2.56
CA VAL A 238 7.72 -0.83 3.60
C VAL A 238 6.89 -1.41 4.76
N ASN A 239 7.17 -2.67 5.12
CA ASN A 239 6.57 -3.40 6.25
C ASN A 239 5.03 -3.48 6.29
N VAL A 240 4.35 -3.14 5.19
CA VAL A 240 2.88 -3.20 5.11
C VAL A 240 2.40 -4.63 5.29
N GLU A 241 2.91 -5.56 4.50
CA GLU A 241 2.57 -6.99 4.61
C GLU A 241 2.95 -7.56 5.98
N GLN A 242 4.16 -7.24 6.46
CA GLN A 242 4.67 -7.69 7.76
C GLN A 242 3.75 -7.30 8.93
N THR A 243 3.04 -6.17 8.83
CA THR A 243 2.05 -5.71 9.82
C THR A 243 0.92 -6.73 9.99
N PHE A 244 0.32 -7.16 8.88
CA PHE A 244 -0.80 -8.10 8.90
C PHE A 244 -0.33 -9.53 9.22
N LEU A 245 0.82 -9.94 8.70
CA LEU A 245 1.41 -11.25 9.02
C LEU A 245 1.73 -11.39 10.51
N THR A 246 2.28 -10.35 11.13
CA THR A 246 2.55 -10.30 12.57
C THR A 246 1.27 -10.49 13.38
N LEU A 247 0.17 -9.85 12.97
CA LEU A 247 -1.10 -9.98 13.66
C LEU A 247 -1.65 -11.41 13.59
N VAL A 248 -1.58 -12.06 12.42
CA VAL A 248 -1.98 -13.48 12.31
C VAL A 248 -1.12 -14.38 13.18
N LYS A 249 0.20 -14.17 13.21
CA LYS A 249 1.09 -14.92 14.10
C LYS A 249 0.74 -14.73 15.59
N LEU A 250 0.31 -13.53 16.00
CA LEU A 250 -0.20 -13.31 17.36
C LEU A 250 -1.51 -14.04 17.63
N ILE A 251 -2.42 -14.07 16.65
CA ILE A 251 -3.71 -14.76 16.77
C ILE A 251 -3.49 -16.27 16.94
N ASP A 252 -2.56 -16.86 16.19
CA ASP A 252 -2.33 -18.31 16.23
C ASP A 252 -1.37 -18.75 17.35
N LYS A 253 -0.35 -17.93 17.66
CA LYS A 253 0.72 -18.28 18.63
C LYS A 253 0.93 -17.16 19.67
N PRO A 254 -0.06 -16.88 20.54
CA PRO A 254 -0.04 -15.72 21.44
C PRO A 254 1.09 -15.71 22.48
N ARG A 255 1.67 -16.88 22.84
CA ARG A 255 2.75 -17.00 23.84
C ARG A 255 4.12 -17.41 23.27
N GLY A 256 4.24 -17.57 21.96
CA GLY A 256 5.45 -18.10 21.31
C GLY A 256 5.84 -17.41 20.00
N ALA A 257 5.10 -16.40 19.58
CA ALA A 257 5.42 -15.65 18.37
C ALA A 257 6.70 -14.82 18.57
N LYS A 258 7.77 -15.20 17.88
CA LYS A 258 8.97 -14.38 17.72
C LYS A 258 8.79 -13.51 16.49
N PHE A 259 8.93 -12.20 16.65
CA PHE A 259 8.84 -11.24 15.56
C PHE A 259 10.25 -10.81 15.17
N ARG A 260 10.59 -10.97 13.89
CA ARG A 260 11.77 -10.34 13.30
C ARG A 260 11.28 -9.15 12.47
N ASN A 261 10.87 -8.10 13.16
CA ASN A 261 10.44 -6.88 12.50
C ASN A 261 11.68 -6.01 12.29
N LEU A 262 11.94 -5.66 11.03
CA LEU A 262 13.03 -4.76 10.68
C LEU A 262 12.62 -3.32 10.99
N HIS A 263 13.56 -2.54 11.51
CA HIS A 263 13.42 -1.10 11.61
C HIS A 263 13.30 -0.47 10.22
N PHE A 264 12.65 0.68 10.13
CA PHE A 264 12.31 1.35 8.88
C PHE A 264 13.51 1.54 7.95
N PRO A 265 14.68 2.04 8.40
CA PRO A 265 15.81 2.27 7.47
C PRO A 265 16.31 0.97 6.84
N GLN A 266 16.37 -0.11 7.62
CA GLN A 266 16.79 -1.43 7.13
C GLN A 266 15.75 -2.02 6.18
N ALA A 267 14.47 -1.96 6.54
CA ALA A 267 13.38 -2.46 5.73
C ALA A 267 13.26 -1.70 4.39
N LEU A 268 13.47 -0.38 4.41
CA LEU A 268 13.52 0.45 3.20
C LEU A 268 14.68 0.04 2.30
N GLN A 269 15.87 -0.15 2.87
CA GLN A 269 17.05 -0.59 2.11
C GLN A 269 16.85 -1.97 1.48
N GLU A 270 16.22 -2.92 2.17
CA GLU A 270 15.88 -4.22 1.58
C GLU A 270 14.92 -4.08 0.39
N GLU A 271 13.92 -3.21 0.49
CA GLU A 271 12.98 -2.97 -0.60
C GLU A 271 13.66 -2.30 -1.81
N GLU A 272 14.53 -1.31 -1.57
CA GLU A 272 15.34 -0.68 -2.62
C GLU A 272 16.29 -1.68 -3.29
N ASN A 273 16.91 -2.58 -2.51
CA ASN A 273 17.75 -3.65 -3.05
C ASN A 273 16.97 -4.62 -3.94
N LYS A 274 15.74 -5.00 -3.56
CA LYS A 274 14.86 -5.84 -4.40
C LYS A 274 14.56 -5.15 -5.72
N ILE A 275 14.23 -3.86 -5.69
CA ILE A 275 13.97 -3.06 -6.90
C ILE A 275 15.23 -2.98 -7.77
N ALA A 276 16.41 -2.75 -7.18
CA ALA A 276 17.67 -2.67 -7.92
C ALA A 276 18.04 -4.00 -8.61
N LEU A 277 17.83 -5.14 -7.93
CA LEU A 277 18.04 -6.47 -8.52
C LEU A 277 17.07 -6.74 -9.67
N ALA A 278 15.78 -6.43 -9.49
CA ALA A 278 14.78 -6.58 -10.54
C ALA A 278 15.05 -5.66 -11.74
N TYR A 279 15.51 -4.43 -11.49
CA TYR A 279 15.94 -3.50 -12.53
C TYR A 279 17.12 -4.05 -13.34
N GLY A 280 18.13 -4.64 -12.67
CA GLY A 280 19.26 -5.29 -13.34
C GLY A 280 18.82 -6.43 -14.26
N ALA A 281 17.93 -7.30 -13.76
CA ALA A 281 17.35 -8.39 -14.56
C ALA A 281 16.54 -7.87 -15.75
N PHE A 282 15.73 -6.82 -15.54
CA PHE A 282 14.97 -6.16 -16.59
C PHE A 282 15.87 -5.57 -17.68
N ARG A 283 16.92 -4.82 -17.30
CA ARG A 283 17.89 -4.26 -18.26
C ARG A 283 18.67 -5.32 -19.02
N ASN A 284 19.06 -6.39 -18.35
CA ASN A 284 19.73 -7.51 -19.02
C ASN A 284 18.82 -8.16 -20.07
N LEU A 285 17.53 -8.25 -19.80
CA LEU A 285 16.58 -8.74 -20.79
C LEU A 285 16.43 -7.76 -21.98
N LEU A 286 16.43 -6.45 -21.72
CA LEU A 286 16.39 -5.43 -22.77
C LEU A 286 17.60 -5.48 -23.72
N SER A 287 18.80 -5.79 -23.21
CA SER A 287 20.00 -5.89 -24.07
C SER A 287 20.01 -7.11 -24.99
N HIS A 288 19.31 -8.18 -24.64
CA HIS A 288 19.21 -9.40 -25.43
C HIS A 288 17.91 -9.49 -26.24
N ALA A 289 16.98 -8.56 -26.06
CA ALA A 289 15.71 -8.55 -26.76
C ALA A 289 15.89 -8.22 -28.25
N SER A 290 15.10 -8.88 -29.11
CA SER A 290 15.11 -8.63 -30.56
C SER A 290 14.73 -7.17 -30.84
N PRO A 291 15.45 -6.48 -31.75
CA PRO A 291 15.13 -5.10 -32.14
C PRO A 291 13.66 -4.91 -32.56
N THR A 292 13.05 -5.92 -33.18
CA THR A 292 11.65 -5.91 -33.64
C THR A 292 10.64 -5.70 -32.51
N TYR A 293 10.97 -6.15 -31.30
CA TYR A 293 10.09 -6.00 -30.12
C TYR A 293 10.50 -4.82 -29.25
N LEU A 294 11.50 -4.05 -29.65
CA LEU A 294 12.01 -2.87 -28.93
C LEU A 294 11.56 -1.56 -29.60
N GLU A 295 10.63 -1.63 -30.54
CA GLU A 295 10.06 -0.47 -31.24
C GLU A 295 9.14 0.36 -30.33
N ASN A 296 8.29 -0.31 -29.56
CA ASN A 296 7.38 0.31 -28.60
C ASN A 296 7.09 -0.63 -27.42
N TRP A 297 6.50 -0.07 -26.38
CA TRP A 297 6.21 -0.75 -25.13
C TRP A 297 5.23 -1.91 -25.31
N GLU A 298 4.20 -1.73 -26.15
CA GLU A 298 3.15 -2.70 -26.39
C GLU A 298 3.71 -3.97 -27.06
N ALA A 299 4.57 -3.79 -28.07
CA ALA A 299 5.26 -4.89 -28.76
C ALA A 299 6.18 -5.66 -27.82
N PHE A 300 6.92 -4.94 -26.96
CA PHE A 300 7.77 -5.52 -25.95
C PHE A 300 6.96 -6.36 -24.94
N MET A 301 5.92 -5.78 -24.36
CA MET A 301 5.09 -6.46 -23.36
C MET A 301 4.33 -7.65 -23.94
N LYS A 302 3.87 -7.57 -25.20
CA LYS A 302 3.25 -8.70 -25.89
C LYS A 302 4.17 -9.94 -25.95
N ARG A 303 5.49 -9.73 -26.08
CA ARG A 303 6.47 -10.83 -26.18
C ARG A 303 7.07 -11.25 -24.84
N TYR A 304 7.31 -10.31 -23.93
CA TYR A 304 8.14 -10.50 -22.75
C TYR A 304 7.40 -10.35 -21.41
N SER A 305 6.11 -10.01 -21.38
CA SER A 305 5.34 -9.84 -20.12
C SER A 305 5.38 -11.04 -19.17
N GLN A 306 5.45 -12.26 -19.71
CA GLN A 306 5.49 -13.49 -18.92
C GLN A 306 6.91 -13.88 -18.46
N GLN A 307 7.93 -13.14 -18.87
CA GLN A 307 9.30 -13.38 -18.40
C GLN A 307 9.44 -12.90 -16.97
N ALA A 308 10.03 -13.73 -16.09
CA ALA A 308 10.13 -13.45 -14.67
C ALA A 308 10.80 -12.10 -14.38
N GLY A 309 11.85 -11.72 -15.12
CA GLY A 309 12.52 -10.42 -14.94
C GLY A 309 11.60 -9.22 -15.24
N VAL A 310 10.74 -9.32 -16.25
CA VAL A 310 9.79 -8.26 -16.61
C VAL A 310 8.63 -8.24 -15.62
N ALA A 311 8.02 -9.39 -15.37
CA ALA A 311 6.89 -9.51 -14.45
C ALA A 311 7.26 -9.01 -13.04
N THR A 312 8.40 -9.47 -12.49
CA THR A 312 8.88 -9.04 -11.17
C THR A 312 9.15 -7.54 -11.13
N TYR A 313 9.82 -6.99 -12.15
CA TYR A 313 10.12 -5.55 -12.17
C TYR A 313 8.84 -4.71 -12.24
N VAL A 314 7.92 -5.03 -13.16
CA VAL A 314 6.63 -4.34 -13.28
C VAL A 314 5.81 -4.45 -11.98
N ASN A 315 5.80 -5.63 -11.34
CA ASN A 315 5.10 -5.83 -10.07
C ASN A 315 5.69 -4.98 -8.92
N LEU A 316 6.97 -4.61 -8.98
CA LEU A 316 7.63 -3.79 -7.96
C LEU A 316 7.51 -2.28 -8.22
N VAL A 317 7.62 -1.84 -9.47
CA VAL A 317 7.66 -0.39 -9.81
C VAL A 317 6.41 0.15 -10.50
N GLY A 318 5.49 -0.73 -10.92
CA GLY A 318 4.31 -0.39 -11.70
C GLY A 318 4.58 -0.28 -13.20
N THR A 319 3.51 -0.27 -13.98
CA THR A 319 3.57 -0.25 -15.45
C THR A 319 4.21 1.04 -15.96
N THR A 320 3.77 2.20 -15.45
CA THR A 320 4.30 3.51 -15.88
C THR A 320 5.79 3.64 -15.54
N GLY A 321 6.20 3.18 -14.36
CA GLY A 321 7.61 3.18 -13.95
C GLY A 321 8.48 2.34 -14.87
N ALA A 322 8.04 1.11 -15.18
CA ALA A 322 8.76 0.22 -16.08
C ALA A 322 8.79 0.74 -17.52
N GLN A 323 7.68 1.30 -18.02
CA GLN A 323 7.59 1.91 -19.35
C GLN A 323 8.54 3.10 -19.51
N ASN A 324 8.69 3.94 -18.48
CA ASN A 324 9.65 5.05 -18.48
C ASN A 324 11.10 4.55 -18.61
N VAL A 325 11.45 3.49 -17.88
CA VAL A 325 12.78 2.86 -17.98
C VAL A 325 13.01 2.26 -19.36
N PHE A 326 12.02 1.57 -19.91
CA PHE A 326 12.07 1.06 -21.28
C PHE A 326 12.31 2.19 -22.29
N GLY A 327 11.52 3.26 -22.24
CA GLY A 327 11.64 4.40 -23.15
C GLY A 327 13.03 5.06 -23.08
N ARG A 328 13.56 5.24 -21.86
CA ARG A 328 14.94 5.73 -21.66
C ARG A 328 15.98 4.82 -22.28
N TYR A 329 15.86 3.51 -22.10
CA TYR A 329 16.79 2.53 -22.66
C TYR A 329 16.80 2.58 -24.20
N ILE A 330 15.63 2.68 -24.84
CA ILE A 330 15.52 2.80 -26.30
C ILE A 330 16.18 4.10 -26.80
N ALA A 331 15.94 5.22 -26.13
CA ALA A 331 16.55 6.50 -26.49
C ALA A 331 18.09 6.45 -26.38
N GLU A 332 18.62 5.88 -25.29
CA GLU A 332 20.07 5.66 -25.10
C GLU A 332 20.66 4.78 -26.21
N ARG A 333 19.99 3.68 -26.57
CA ARG A 333 20.43 2.78 -27.65
C ARG A 333 20.44 3.46 -29.02
N GLN A 334 19.42 4.26 -29.33
CA GLN A 334 19.34 5.01 -30.58
C GLN A 334 20.48 6.04 -30.68
N LEU A 335 20.77 6.74 -29.59
CA LEU A 335 21.89 7.68 -29.53
C LEU A 335 23.23 6.98 -29.78
N MET A 336 23.49 5.87 -29.09
CA MET A 336 24.72 5.07 -29.27
C MET A 336 24.85 4.54 -30.70
N THR A 337 23.75 4.08 -31.30
CA THR A 337 23.75 3.58 -32.69
C THR A 337 24.06 4.71 -33.69
N ARG A 338 23.47 5.89 -33.49
CA ARG A 338 23.78 7.08 -34.31
C ARG A 338 25.24 7.49 -34.17
N GLN A 339 25.78 7.55 -32.95
CA GLN A 339 27.18 7.88 -32.70
C GLN A 339 28.13 6.87 -33.36
N ASN A 340 27.84 5.58 -33.24
CA ASN A 340 28.63 4.52 -33.88
C ASN A 340 28.58 4.62 -35.40
N ASN A 341 27.41 4.90 -35.98
CA ASN A 341 27.27 5.11 -37.41
C ASN A 341 28.04 6.34 -37.89
N LEU A 342 27.96 7.47 -37.16
CA LEU A 342 28.75 8.67 -37.46
C LEU A 342 30.25 8.41 -37.39
N HIS A 343 30.71 7.66 -36.37
CA HIS A 343 32.11 7.29 -36.24
C HIS A 343 32.58 6.42 -37.42
N ARG A 344 31.77 5.43 -37.83
CA ARG A 344 32.05 4.58 -39.01
C ARG A 344 32.09 5.40 -40.30
N ILE A 345 31.13 6.32 -40.49
CA ILE A 345 31.11 7.23 -41.63
C ILE A 345 32.39 8.08 -41.63
N SER A 346 32.77 8.64 -40.49
CA SER A 346 34.02 9.42 -40.36
C SER A 346 35.24 8.59 -40.76
N GLN A 347 35.37 7.36 -40.26
CA GLN A 347 36.49 6.47 -40.59
C GLN A 347 36.54 6.15 -42.09
N VAL A 348 35.38 5.84 -42.68
CA VAL A 348 35.26 5.59 -44.13
C VAL A 348 35.65 6.84 -44.91
N LEU A 349 35.16 8.02 -44.55
CA LEU A 349 35.53 9.27 -45.21
C LEU A 349 37.03 9.56 -45.10
N THR A 350 37.66 9.34 -43.93
CA THR A 350 39.12 9.49 -43.78
C THR A 350 39.91 8.49 -44.64
N HIS A 351 39.38 7.26 -44.81
CA HIS A 351 40.01 6.24 -45.64
C HIS A 351 39.89 6.55 -47.14
N PHE A 352 38.72 6.99 -47.62
CA PHE A 352 38.48 7.28 -49.04
C PHE A 352 38.90 8.70 -49.46
N LEU A 353 39.00 9.64 -48.52
CA LEU A 353 39.44 11.02 -48.75
C LEU A 353 40.61 11.40 -47.83
N PRO A 354 41.78 10.74 -47.94
CA PRO A 354 42.93 10.99 -47.07
C PRO A 354 43.56 12.40 -47.22
N ARG A 355 43.06 13.23 -48.16
CA ARG A 355 43.61 14.56 -48.51
C ARG A 355 42.59 15.70 -48.39
N LEU A 356 41.59 15.61 -47.50
CA LEU A 356 40.68 16.76 -47.27
C LEU A 356 41.40 18.01 -46.74
N ASP A 357 42.56 17.86 -46.10
CA ASP A 357 43.37 19.01 -45.63
C ASP A 357 43.91 19.88 -46.76
N SER A 358 44.04 19.34 -47.98
CA SER A 358 44.55 20.10 -49.14
C SER A 358 43.51 20.99 -49.83
N ILE A 359 42.24 20.98 -49.38
CA ILE A 359 41.18 21.84 -49.94
C ILE A 359 41.04 23.16 -49.17
N ARG A 360 41.69 23.33 -48.01
CA ARG A 360 41.58 24.55 -47.19
C ARG A 360 42.53 25.69 -47.59
N ASN A 361 43.41 25.48 -48.58
CA ASN A 361 44.36 26.49 -49.09
C ASN A 361 44.23 26.68 -50.61
N LYS A 362 43.07 27.18 -51.05
CA LYS A 362 42.96 27.97 -52.29
C LYS A 362 42.04 29.15 -52.09
#